data_AF-A0AAW4KSY6-F1
#
_entry.id   AF-A0AAW4KSY6-F1
#
_cell.length_a   1.000
_cell.length_b   1.000
_cell.length_c   1.000
_cell.angle_alpha   90.00
_cell.angle_beta   90.00
_cell.angle_gamma   90.00
#
_symmetry.space_group_name_H-M   'P 1'
#
loop_
_entity.id
_entity.type
_entity.pdbx_description
1 polymer ?
#
loop_
_entity_poly.entity_id
_entity_poly.type
_entity_poly.pdbx_seq_one_letter_code
_entity_poly.pdbx_strand_id
1 'polypeptide(L)'
;VRMCITGGEALTGEHLQRIRAAFTPQLFFNAYGPTETVVMPLASLAPEQLEEGAGSVPIGIIVGERVAYILDADLALVPQGASGELYIGGAGL
;
A
#
# COMPACT_ATOMS: atom_id res chain seq x y z
N VAL A 1 -9.83 17.50 -7.41
CA VAL A 1 -10.36 16.46 -6.49
C VAL A 1 -9.74 16.67 -5.10
N ARG A 2 -10.45 16.46 -3.97
CA ARG A 2 -9.83 16.61 -2.63
C ARG A 2 -8.90 15.44 -2.30
N MET A 3 -9.38 14.22 -2.48
CA MET A 3 -8.64 13.01 -2.19
C MET A 3 -8.87 11.97 -3.30
N CYS A 4 -7.79 11.32 -3.73
CA CYS A 4 -7.81 10.15 -4.59
C CYS A 4 -7.17 8.99 -3.82
N ILE A 5 -7.80 7.82 -3.88
CA ILE A 5 -7.26 6.59 -3.28
C ILE A 5 -7.33 5.53 -4.37
N THR A 6 -6.20 4.91 -4.66
CA THR A 6 -6.12 3.75 -5.55
C THR A 6 -5.78 2.50 -4.74
N GLY A 7 -6.22 1.35 -5.22
CA GLY A 7 -5.86 0.05 -4.70
C GLY A 7 -6.40 -1.04 -5.62
N GLY A 8 -6.01 -2.29 -5.36
CA GLY A 8 -6.33 -3.44 -6.22
C GLY A 8 -5.15 -3.85 -7.10
N GLU A 9 -4.50 -2.89 -7.75
CA GLU A 9 -3.31 -3.11 -8.59
C GLU A 9 -2.14 -2.21 -8.18
N ALA A 10 -0.94 -2.57 -8.65
CA ALA A 10 0.27 -1.78 -8.40
C ALA A 10 0.16 -0.37 -9.01
N LEU A 11 0.31 0.65 -8.18
CA LEU A 11 0.40 2.05 -8.62
C LEU A 11 1.81 2.33 -9.15
N THR A 12 2.02 2.08 -10.45
CA THR A 12 3.28 2.38 -11.14
C THR A 12 3.52 3.88 -11.26
N GLY A 13 4.76 4.28 -11.56
CA GLY A 13 5.09 5.68 -11.86
C GLY A 13 4.26 6.27 -13.00
N GLU A 14 3.98 5.48 -14.05
CA GLU A 14 3.12 5.90 -15.16
C GLU A 14 1.68 6.19 -14.69
N HIS A 15 1.07 5.25 -13.94
CA HIS A 15 -0.29 5.40 -13.43
C HIS A 15 -0.39 6.60 -12.47
N LEU A 16 0.59 6.78 -11.59
CA LEU A 16 0.68 7.92 -10.68
C LEU A 16 0.60 9.25 -11.43
N GLN A 17 1.43 9.42 -12.47
CA GLN A 17 1.45 10.67 -13.24
C GLN A 17 0.17 10.88 -14.06
N ARG A 18 -0.36 9.82 -14.68
CA ARG A 18 -1.61 9.89 -15.45
C ARG A 18 -2.80 10.29 -14.58
N ILE A 19 -2.92 9.72 -13.38
CA ILE A 19 -4.01 10.05 -12.45
C ILE A 19 -3.85 11.46 -11.88
N ARG A 20 -2.63 11.88 -11.53
CA ARG A 20 -2.36 13.27 -11.09
C ARG A 20 -2.75 14.29 -12.15
N ALA A 21 -2.38 14.04 -13.40
CA ALA A 21 -2.73 14.92 -14.52
C ALA A 21 -4.25 14.99 -14.76
N ALA A 22 -4.96 13.87 -14.60
CA ALA A 22 -6.41 13.81 -14.86
C ALA A 22 -7.26 14.43 -13.74
N PHE A 23 -6.90 14.24 -12.47
CA PHE A 23 -7.78 14.58 -11.33
C PHE A 23 -7.26 15.72 -10.46
N THR A 24 -5.97 16.04 -10.57
CA THR A 24 -5.25 17.04 -9.77
C THR A 24 -5.63 16.94 -8.27
N PRO A 25 -5.43 15.76 -7.65
CA PRO A 25 -5.86 15.53 -6.28
C PRO A 25 -4.98 16.30 -5.28
N GLN A 26 -5.58 16.87 -4.22
CA GLN A 26 -4.80 17.47 -3.13
C GLN A 26 -4.09 16.40 -2.28
N LEU A 27 -4.74 15.25 -2.10
CA LEU A 27 -4.19 14.07 -1.44
C LEU A 27 -4.35 12.86 -2.36
N PHE A 28 -3.28 12.09 -2.51
CA PHE A 28 -3.31 10.86 -3.30
C PHE A 28 -2.70 9.74 -2.48
N PHE A 29 -3.48 8.71 -2.16
CA PHE A 29 -3.02 7.52 -1.47
C PHE A 29 -2.97 6.31 -2.39
N ASN A 30 -1.93 5.51 -2.22
CA ASN A 30 -1.93 4.11 -2.63
C ASN A 30 -2.36 3.28 -1.41
N ALA A 31 -3.33 2.39 -1.58
CA ALA A 31 -3.87 1.58 -0.51
C ALA A 31 -3.98 0.12 -0.93
N TYR A 32 -3.84 -0.77 0.03
CA TYR A 32 -3.83 -2.20 -0.20
C TYR A 32 -4.61 -2.93 0.90
N GLY A 33 -5.36 -3.94 0.47
CA GLY A 33 -6.02 -4.88 1.35
C GLY A 33 -6.73 -5.98 0.59
N PRO A 34 -6.68 -7.23 1.07
CA PRO A 34 -7.64 -8.24 0.67
C PRO A 34 -9.03 -7.96 1.28
N THR A 35 -10.06 -8.54 0.67
CA THR A 35 -11.47 -8.36 1.09
C THR A 35 -11.69 -8.78 2.55
N GLU A 36 -11.03 -9.86 2.94
CA GLU A 36 -11.03 -10.51 4.25
C GLU A 36 -10.58 -9.56 5.38
N THR A 37 -9.89 -8.48 5.05
CA THR A 37 -9.35 -7.49 6.02
C THR A 37 -10.05 -6.14 5.96
N VAL A 38 -11.25 -6.09 5.34
CA VAL A 38 -12.07 -4.88 5.16
C VAL A 38 -11.37 -3.84 4.27
N VAL A 39 -11.18 -4.24 3.01
CA VAL A 39 -10.83 -3.41 1.85
C VAL A 39 -9.41 -2.83 1.85
N MET A 40 -9.02 -2.00 2.82
CA MET A 40 -7.74 -1.25 2.79
C MET A 40 -7.13 -1.06 4.19
N PRO A 41 -6.57 -2.12 4.83
CA PRO A 41 -5.85 -2.02 6.08
C PRO A 41 -4.47 -1.36 5.96
N LEU A 42 -3.88 -1.24 4.76
CA LEU A 42 -2.63 -0.50 4.53
C LEU A 42 -2.83 0.69 3.58
N ALA A 43 -2.16 1.80 3.87
CA ALA A 43 -2.12 2.95 2.98
C ALA A 43 -0.79 3.73 3.07
N SER A 44 -0.35 4.24 1.93
CA SER A 44 0.76 5.20 1.79
C SER A 44 0.27 6.46 1.10
N LEU A 45 0.72 7.62 1.57
CA LEU A 45 0.64 8.82 0.75
C LEU A 45 1.56 8.62 -0.47
N ALA A 46 1.02 8.83 -1.67
CA ALA A 46 1.78 8.70 -2.90
C ALA A 46 2.72 9.91 -3.05
N PRO A 47 3.99 9.70 -3.43
CA PRO A 47 4.90 10.80 -3.68
C PRO A 47 4.48 11.59 -4.91
N GLU A 48 5.07 12.77 -5.12
CA GLU A 48 4.90 13.53 -6.37
C GLU A 48 5.51 12.77 -7.56
N GLN A 49 6.67 12.15 -7.34
CA GLN A 49 7.39 11.32 -8.30
C GLN A 49 7.87 10.06 -7.60
N LEU A 50 7.85 8.94 -8.32
CA LEU A 50 8.36 7.68 -7.81
C LEU A 50 9.90 7.70 -7.86
N GLU A 51 10.54 7.14 -6.83
CA GLU A 51 12.00 7.04 -6.77
C GLU A 51 12.56 6.21 -7.93
N GLU A 52 13.75 6.57 -8.41
CA GLU A 52 14.41 5.86 -9.49
C GLU A 52 14.70 4.40 -9.10
N GLY A 53 14.29 3.46 -9.93
CA GLY A 53 14.41 2.02 -9.67
C GLY A 53 13.29 1.42 -8.82
N ALA A 54 12.38 2.23 -8.24
CA ALA A 54 11.21 1.68 -7.57
C ALA A 54 10.17 1.18 -8.58
N GLY A 55 9.63 -0.02 -8.36
CA GLY A 55 8.65 -0.63 -9.27
C GLY A 55 7.24 -0.05 -9.16
N SER A 56 6.85 0.41 -7.96
CA SER A 56 5.54 1.03 -7.69
C SER A 56 5.55 1.83 -6.40
N VAL A 57 4.52 2.65 -6.18
CA VAL A 57 4.30 3.33 -4.91
C VAL A 57 4.10 2.27 -3.80
N PRO A 58 4.73 2.41 -2.62
CA PRO A 58 4.55 1.47 -1.51
C PRO A 58 3.07 1.32 -1.11
N ILE A 59 2.71 0.15 -0.60
CA ILE A 59 1.37 -0.09 -0.02
C ILE A 59 1.20 0.55 1.37
N GLY A 60 2.31 0.99 1.96
CA GLY A 60 2.34 1.85 3.14
C GLY A 60 2.29 1.12 4.47
N ILE A 61 1.64 1.75 5.44
CA ILE A 61 1.59 1.29 6.83
C ILE A 61 0.17 0.93 7.23
N ILE A 62 0.05 0.22 8.35
CA ILE A 62 -1.23 -0.14 8.95
C ILE A 62 -2.07 1.11 9.29
N VAL A 63 -3.35 1.02 8.98
CA VAL A 63 -4.39 1.97 9.37
C VAL A 63 -5.23 1.39 10.51
N GLY A 64 -5.41 2.15 11.59
CA GLY A 64 -6.24 1.77 12.74
C GLY A 64 -5.64 0.65 13.60
N GLU A 65 -6.48 -0.03 14.37
CA GLU A 65 -6.09 -1.05 15.36
C GLU A 65 -5.86 -2.44 14.71
N ARG A 66 -4.95 -2.49 13.74
CA ARG A 66 -4.58 -3.72 13.01
C ARG A 66 -3.12 -4.04 13.24
N VAL A 67 -2.71 -5.23 12.80
CA VAL A 67 -1.31 -5.65 12.75
C VAL A 67 -0.98 -6.22 11.38
N ALA A 68 0.27 -6.09 10.97
CA ALA A 68 0.81 -6.73 9.78
C ALA A 68 2.18 -7.33 10.09
N TYR A 69 2.43 -8.51 9.53
CA TYR A 69 3.68 -9.23 9.66
C TYR A 69 4.17 -9.66 8.28
N ILE A 70 5.49 -9.68 8.11
CA ILE A 70 6.13 -10.33 6.98
C ILE A 70 6.76 -11.61 7.50
N LEU A 71 6.24 -12.76 7.05
CA LEU A 71 6.60 -14.07 7.56
C LEU A 71 7.27 -14.92 6.48
N ASP A 72 8.12 -15.85 6.90
CA ASP A 72 8.63 -16.93 6.04
C ASP A 72 7.69 -18.15 6.02
N ALA A 73 8.10 -19.22 5.33
CA ALA A 73 7.32 -20.44 5.17
C ALA A 73 7.10 -21.21 6.48
N ASP A 74 7.91 -20.97 7.51
CA ASP A 74 7.79 -21.56 8.83
C ASP A 74 7.00 -20.66 9.80
N LEU A 75 6.37 -19.59 9.29
CA LEU A 75 5.64 -18.56 10.03
C LEU A 75 6.50 -17.75 11.01
N ALA A 76 7.82 -17.67 10.76
CA ALA A 76 8.71 -16.84 11.55
C ALA A 76 8.85 -15.43 10.94
N LEU A 77 9.13 -14.43 11.79
CA LEU A 77 9.39 -13.07 11.34
C LEU A 77 10.68 -13.01 10.52
N VAL A 78 10.60 -12.41 9.33
CA VAL A 78 11.80 -12.17 8.51
C VAL A 78 12.58 -10.94 9.01
N PRO A 79 13.91 -10.89 8.79
CA PRO A 79 14.69 -9.69 9.07
C PRO A 79 14.21 -8.47 8.27
N GLN A 80 14.47 -7.27 8.79
CA GLN A 80 14.13 -6.03 8.09
C GLN A 80 14.78 -5.98 6.69
N GLY A 81 13.96 -5.68 5.68
CA GLY A 81 14.39 -5.61 4.28
C GLY A 81 14.38 -6.95 3.54
N ALA A 82 14.15 -8.07 4.22
CA ALA A 82 13.94 -9.36 3.59
C ALA A 82 12.52 -9.49 3.03
N SER A 83 12.35 -10.35 2.03
CA SER A 83 11.04 -10.68 1.45
C SER A 83 10.40 -11.86 2.17
N GLY A 84 9.09 -11.81 2.34
CA GLY A 84 8.26 -12.87 2.90
C GLY A 84 6.80 -12.63 2.53
N GLU A 85 5.90 -13.45 3.06
CA GLU A 85 4.47 -13.32 2.84
C GLU A 85 3.85 -12.36 3.86
N LEU A 86 2.93 -11.51 3.39
CA LEU A 86 2.23 -10.52 4.20
C LEU A 86 1.03 -11.15 4.90
N TYR A 87 1.04 -11.15 6.23
CA TYR A 87 -0.07 -11.56 7.08
C TYR A 87 -0.66 -10.34 7.78
N ILE A 88 -1.99 -10.27 7.82
CA ILE A 88 -2.73 -9.15 8.42
C ILE A 88 -3.63 -9.69 9.53
N GLY A 89 -3.64 -9.01 10.67
CA GLY A 89 -4.36 -9.37 11.90
C GLY A 89 -5.04 -8.18 12.56
N GLY A 90 -5.74 -8.42 13.67
CA GLY A 90 -6.33 -7.37 14.52
C GLY A 90 -7.76 -6.98 14.12
N ALA A 91 -8.16 -5.74 14.40
CA ALA A 91 -9.52 -5.27 14.19
C ALA A 91 -9.90 -5.21 12.70
N GLY A 92 -11.07 -5.75 12.35
CA GLY A 92 -11.51 -5.86 10.94
C GLY A 92 -11.19 -7.21 10.29
N LEU A 93 -10.94 -8.23 11.10
CA LEU A 93 -11.13 -9.65 10.77
C LEU A 93 -12.41 -10.16 11.44
#